data_AF-A0A4S3FBS2-F1
#
_entry.id   AF-A0A4S3FBS2-F1
#
_cell.length_a   1.000
_cell.length_b   1.000
_cell.length_c   1.000
_cell.angle_alpha   90.00
_cell.angle_beta   90.00
_cell.angle_gamma   90.00
#
_symmetry.space_group_name_H-M   'P 1'
#
loop_
_entity.id
_entity.type
_entity.pdbx_description
1 polymer ?
#
loop_
_entity_poly.entity_id
_entity_poly.type
_entity_poly.pdbx_seq_one_letter_code
_entity_poly.pdbx_strand_id
1 'polypeptide(L)'
;METPAGKALTPVVGSERIQSLDVVRGFALIGILMMNVEYFNRPIAQLGSGMQTGLSGANLWISWFVQYFVVGKFWTIFSLLFGMGFAVMLSRAEQSQRSFLVPYMRRIAALAVFGALHSIFLWSGDILFSYAVGAAALLIVLYGKPKWIAAAIAVCVGCGFIPGFDAMFGIAGGIAFFSLAGWWLRGEQRFKKRFGRSPVIAFMLMLLGAIGIVAGAVMWALPAAPREARFALPILGVALLTLGYLTKRYHDDKPARPWRLGVGIYCFSFFMMTAAGASMYFFPEKPATVLSKEAAKKVEERKAERAKNRAKREEQIAKETKVMTAGTYGEAVALRAERWKEHAPGEVGFATILIGMFLIGTWFVRSGVMENARAHLPLFRKLALYGLPLGIGLGLLGSTIAMHPIPGSGGADGWQLASGLQMLGNLPASLGYVSLVILLLHSASAFNKISVLAPFGRMALTNYLSQSLIASLFFFGYGFGNWGVSRVDQMLFVAAVVVFQVAFSHFWLARFRYGPMEWLWRAITYWTIPPMRNKTVPTLPVAEAAA
;
A
#
# COMPACT_ATOMS: atom_id res chain seq x y z
N MET A 1 34.67 28.81 -12.81
CA MET A 1 34.51 27.41 -12.40
C MET A 1 33.14 26.94 -12.85
N GLU A 2 33.06 26.37 -14.04
CA GLU A 2 31.83 25.79 -14.58
C GLU A 2 31.56 24.46 -13.88
N THR A 3 30.37 24.30 -13.32
CA THR A 3 29.87 23.03 -12.78
C THR A 3 29.79 22.01 -13.92
N PRO A 4 30.35 20.80 -13.78
CA PRO A 4 30.26 19.81 -14.84
C PRO A 4 28.79 19.44 -15.03
N ALA A 5 28.27 19.67 -16.24
CA ALA A 5 26.94 19.25 -16.64
C ALA A 5 26.83 17.72 -16.47
N GLY A 6 26.23 17.28 -15.37
CA GLY A 6 26.07 15.87 -15.05
C GLY A 6 25.29 15.15 -16.15
N LYS A 7 25.88 14.09 -16.74
CA LYS A 7 25.24 13.27 -17.77
C LYS A 7 23.84 12.84 -17.31
N ALA A 8 22.82 13.03 -18.15
CA ALA A 8 21.43 12.71 -17.83
C ALA A 8 21.18 11.19 -17.72
N LEU A 9 20.33 10.73 -16.79
CA LEU A 9 19.95 9.31 -16.70
C LEU A 9 19.27 8.82 -17.98
N THR A 10 19.64 7.63 -18.46
CA THR A 10 19.10 7.03 -19.71
C THR A 10 18.22 5.81 -19.42
N PRO A 11 17.24 5.48 -20.29
CA PRO A 11 16.42 4.29 -20.16
C PRO A 11 17.21 2.97 -20.20
N VAL A 12 16.72 1.96 -19.49
CA VAL A 12 17.34 0.63 -19.31
C VAL A 12 17.30 -0.20 -20.59
N VAL A 13 18.46 -0.75 -20.99
CA VAL A 13 18.63 -1.73 -22.09
C VAL A 13 18.19 -3.13 -21.59
N GLY A 14 17.72 -4.01 -22.49
CA GLY A 14 17.12 -5.30 -22.11
C GLY A 14 18.00 -6.24 -21.27
N SER A 15 19.33 -6.16 -21.41
CA SER A 15 20.31 -7.02 -20.74
C SER A 15 20.55 -6.71 -19.25
N GLU A 16 20.18 -5.52 -18.77
CA GLU A 16 20.41 -5.09 -17.38
C GLU A 16 19.16 -5.25 -16.49
N ARG A 17 18.12 -5.95 -16.96
CA ARG A 17 16.84 -6.04 -16.25
C ARG A 17 16.79 -7.24 -15.31
N ILE A 18 16.32 -6.99 -14.09
CA ILE A 18 16.04 -8.03 -13.11
C ILE A 18 14.71 -8.70 -13.48
N GLN A 19 14.77 -9.80 -14.25
CA GLN A 19 13.59 -10.52 -14.76
C GLN A 19 12.63 -10.93 -13.64
N SER A 20 13.15 -11.31 -12.46
CA SER A 20 12.32 -11.68 -11.31
C SER A 20 11.39 -10.55 -10.87
N LEU A 21 11.81 -9.29 -10.93
CA LEU A 21 10.93 -8.15 -10.61
C LEU A 21 9.78 -8.02 -11.61
N ASP A 22 10.05 -8.25 -12.90
CA ASP A 22 9.02 -8.14 -13.94
C ASP A 22 7.99 -9.28 -13.81
N VAL A 23 8.41 -10.50 -13.49
CA VAL A 23 7.48 -11.62 -13.24
C VAL A 23 6.65 -11.39 -11.98
N VAL A 24 7.28 -10.96 -10.88
CA VAL A 24 6.54 -10.68 -9.63
C VAL A 24 5.55 -9.52 -9.83
N ARG A 25 5.88 -8.51 -10.64
CA ARG A 25 4.91 -7.47 -11.07
C ARG A 25 3.75 -8.06 -11.86
N GLY A 26 4.03 -8.92 -12.84
CA GLY A 26 2.99 -9.58 -13.64
C GLY A 26 2.06 -10.41 -12.76
N PHE A 27 2.60 -11.19 -11.83
CA PHE A 27 1.82 -11.92 -10.82
C PHE A 27 1.00 -10.97 -9.94
N ALA A 28 1.60 -9.86 -9.49
CA ALA A 28 0.93 -8.89 -8.64
C ALA A 28 -0.30 -8.25 -9.34
N LEU A 29 -0.19 -7.96 -10.64
CA LEU A 29 -1.29 -7.38 -11.42
C LEU A 29 -2.52 -8.29 -11.52
N ILE A 30 -2.32 -9.61 -11.57
CA ILE A 30 -3.42 -10.57 -11.61
C ILE A 30 -4.26 -10.45 -10.32
N GLY A 31 -3.62 -10.50 -9.15
CA GLY A 31 -4.34 -10.38 -7.89
C GLY A 31 -4.89 -8.97 -7.61
N ILE A 32 -4.27 -7.92 -8.17
CA ILE A 32 -4.84 -6.57 -8.16
C ILE A 32 -6.17 -6.55 -8.92
N LEU A 33 -6.23 -7.13 -10.13
CA LEU A 33 -7.49 -7.20 -10.87
C LEU A 33 -8.54 -8.07 -10.15
N MET A 34 -8.13 -9.20 -9.59
CA MET A 34 -9.01 -10.10 -8.82
C MET A 34 -9.68 -9.40 -7.62
N MET A 35 -8.98 -8.54 -6.89
CA MET A 35 -9.59 -7.80 -5.79
C MET A 35 -10.39 -6.59 -6.28
N ASN A 36 -9.91 -5.91 -7.33
CA ASN A 36 -10.50 -4.67 -7.80
C ASN A 36 -11.79 -4.87 -8.58
N VAL A 37 -12.01 -6.04 -9.20
CA VAL A 37 -13.24 -6.32 -9.96
C VAL A 37 -14.51 -6.11 -9.11
N GLU A 38 -14.43 -6.34 -7.79
CA GLU A 38 -15.55 -6.05 -6.89
C GLU A 38 -15.89 -4.56 -6.81
N TYR A 39 -14.89 -3.69 -6.91
CA TYR A 39 -15.07 -2.23 -6.90
C TYR A 39 -15.75 -1.71 -8.17
N PHE A 40 -15.74 -2.49 -9.26
CA PHE A 40 -16.48 -2.17 -10.48
C PHE A 40 -17.90 -2.74 -10.47
N ASN A 41 -18.18 -3.71 -9.60
CA ASN A 41 -19.43 -4.46 -9.58
C ASN A 41 -20.37 -4.04 -8.44
N ARG A 42 -19.91 -3.16 -7.54
CA ARG A 42 -20.64 -2.72 -6.34
C ARG A 42 -20.29 -1.28 -5.94
N PRO A 43 -21.17 -0.59 -5.20
CA PRO A 43 -20.90 0.76 -4.71
C PRO A 43 -19.69 0.76 -3.77
N ILE A 44 -18.79 1.72 -3.93
CA ILE A 44 -17.58 1.86 -3.10
C ILE A 44 -17.93 2.00 -1.62
N ALA A 45 -19.04 2.68 -1.30
CA ALA A 45 -19.51 2.81 0.07
C ALA A 45 -19.91 1.49 0.73
N GLN A 46 -20.11 0.39 -0.02
CA GLN A 46 -20.32 -0.95 0.53
C GLN A 46 -19.01 -1.73 0.74
N LEU A 47 -17.89 -1.25 0.20
CA LEU A 47 -16.62 -1.96 0.29
C LEU A 47 -16.05 -1.87 1.71
N GLY A 48 -15.30 -2.91 2.11
CA GLY A 48 -14.78 -3.05 3.47
C GLY A 48 -15.75 -3.71 4.46
N SER A 49 -17.02 -3.96 4.09
CA SER A 49 -17.98 -4.68 4.96
C SER A 49 -17.75 -6.20 5.02
N GLY A 50 -16.63 -6.71 4.52
CA GLY A 50 -16.38 -8.14 4.36
C GLY A 50 -17.09 -8.76 3.15
N MET A 51 -17.20 -10.09 3.14
CA MET A 51 -17.90 -10.82 2.08
C MET A 51 -19.40 -10.47 2.07
N GLN A 52 -20.01 -10.51 0.88
CA GLN A 52 -21.45 -10.34 0.75
C GLN A 52 -22.20 -11.40 1.56
N THR A 53 -23.33 -11.01 2.16
CA THR A 53 -24.26 -11.92 2.81
C THR A 53 -25.07 -12.69 1.76
N GLY A 54 -25.53 -13.90 2.10
CA GLY A 54 -26.37 -14.71 1.20
C GLY A 54 -25.64 -15.42 0.05
N LEU A 55 -24.30 -15.41 0.03
CA LEU A 55 -23.53 -16.18 -0.95
C LEU A 55 -23.68 -17.69 -0.70
N SER A 56 -23.91 -18.45 -1.78
CA SER A 56 -24.00 -19.91 -1.76
C SER A 56 -23.20 -20.55 -2.90
N GLY A 57 -22.94 -21.85 -2.79
CA GLY A 57 -22.26 -22.65 -3.82
C GLY A 57 -20.89 -22.08 -4.23
N ALA A 58 -20.64 -22.02 -5.54
CA ALA A 58 -19.37 -21.54 -6.08
C ALA A 58 -19.06 -20.07 -5.73
N ASN A 59 -20.08 -19.21 -5.64
CA ASN A 59 -19.90 -17.80 -5.33
C ASN A 59 -19.31 -17.57 -3.93
N LEU A 60 -19.70 -18.41 -2.97
CA LEU A 60 -19.17 -18.39 -1.60
C LEU A 60 -17.69 -18.80 -1.59
N TRP A 61 -17.35 -19.94 -2.19
CA TRP A 61 -15.98 -20.46 -2.18
C TRP A 61 -15.00 -19.54 -2.91
N ILE A 62 -15.41 -18.95 -4.03
CA ILE A 62 -14.59 -17.98 -4.76
C ILE A 62 -14.42 -16.69 -3.95
N SER A 63 -15.50 -16.17 -3.36
CA SER A 63 -15.41 -14.96 -2.52
C SER A 63 -14.49 -15.20 -1.31
N TRP A 64 -14.59 -16.38 -0.69
CA TRP A 64 -13.70 -16.80 0.38
C TRP A 64 -12.24 -16.84 -0.10
N PHE A 65 -11.97 -17.50 -1.23
CA PHE A 65 -10.62 -17.56 -1.79
C PHE A 65 -10.04 -16.16 -2.03
N VAL A 66 -10.79 -15.27 -2.68
CA VAL A 66 -10.36 -13.88 -2.95
C VAL A 66 -10.11 -13.14 -1.63
N GLN A 67 -11.01 -13.26 -0.65
CA GLN A 67 -10.90 -12.56 0.64
C GLN A 67 -9.64 -12.94 1.43
N TYR A 68 -9.29 -14.24 1.48
CA TYR A 68 -8.18 -14.71 2.31
C TYR A 68 -6.84 -14.76 1.58
N PHE A 69 -6.84 -15.11 0.29
CA PHE A 69 -5.60 -15.30 -0.47
C PHE A 69 -5.20 -14.08 -1.28
N VAL A 70 -6.13 -13.17 -1.60
CA VAL A 70 -5.88 -12.04 -2.49
C VAL A 70 -6.00 -10.69 -1.78
N VAL A 71 -7.15 -10.40 -1.19
CA VAL A 71 -7.45 -9.08 -0.59
C VAL A 71 -6.40 -8.73 0.46
N GLY A 72 -5.84 -7.54 0.32
CA GLY A 72 -4.80 -7.03 1.20
C GLY A 72 -3.37 -7.40 0.81
N LYS A 73 -3.12 -8.58 0.24
CA LYS A 73 -1.75 -9.05 -0.03
C LYS A 73 -1.15 -8.41 -1.26
N PHE A 74 -1.94 -8.26 -2.33
CA PHE A 74 -1.40 -7.86 -3.62
C PHE A 74 -1.09 -6.37 -3.73
N TRP A 75 -1.82 -5.49 -3.03
CA TRP A 75 -1.40 -4.08 -2.92
C TRP A 75 -0.12 -3.96 -2.07
N THR A 76 0.04 -4.78 -1.03
CA THR A 76 1.28 -4.86 -0.24
C THR A 76 2.47 -5.33 -1.08
N ILE A 77 2.28 -6.34 -1.94
CA ILE A 77 3.30 -6.78 -2.93
C ILE A 77 3.63 -5.63 -3.89
N PHE A 78 2.62 -4.96 -4.43
CA PHE A 78 2.82 -3.87 -5.37
C PHE A 78 3.57 -2.69 -4.72
N SER A 79 3.33 -2.42 -3.43
CA SER A 79 4.06 -1.41 -2.65
C SER A 79 5.52 -1.79 -2.44
N LEU A 80 5.80 -3.07 -2.13
CA LEU A 80 7.17 -3.60 -2.07
C LEU A 80 7.90 -3.41 -3.39
N LEU A 81 7.27 -3.79 -4.50
CA LEU A 81 7.82 -3.69 -5.85
C LEU A 81 8.07 -2.25 -6.28
N PHE A 82 7.24 -1.31 -5.82
CA PHE A 82 7.45 0.12 -6.03
C PHE A 82 8.71 0.60 -5.31
N GLY A 83 8.89 0.22 -4.03
CA GLY A 83 10.13 0.47 -3.29
C GLY A 83 11.37 -0.16 -3.93
N MET A 84 11.26 -1.39 -4.45
CA MET A 84 12.33 -2.01 -5.23
C MET A 84 12.63 -1.22 -6.50
N GLY A 85 11.60 -0.74 -7.21
CA GLY A 85 11.74 0.10 -8.40
C GLY A 85 12.44 1.43 -8.13
N PHE A 86 12.15 2.07 -6.99
CA PHE A 86 12.88 3.23 -6.49
C PHE A 86 14.36 2.91 -6.30
N ALA A 87 14.67 1.84 -5.55
CA ALA A 87 16.05 1.48 -5.23
C ALA A 87 16.86 1.11 -6.46
N VAL A 88 16.29 0.40 -7.43
CA VAL A 88 16.96 0.11 -8.71
C VAL A 88 17.33 1.41 -9.45
N MET A 89 16.43 2.40 -9.48
CA MET A 89 16.71 3.67 -10.13
C MET A 89 17.76 4.49 -9.36
N LEU A 90 17.70 4.48 -8.03
CA LEU A 90 18.67 5.15 -7.17
C LEU A 90 20.07 4.53 -7.30
N SER A 91 20.21 3.21 -7.14
CA SER A 91 21.49 2.51 -7.24
C SER A 91 22.16 2.76 -8.59
N ARG A 92 21.39 2.79 -9.69
CA ARG A 92 21.94 3.11 -11.02
C ARG A 92 22.41 4.56 -11.15
N ALA A 93 21.66 5.50 -10.57
CA ALA A 93 22.07 6.89 -10.55
C ALA A 93 23.37 7.09 -9.75
N GLU A 94 23.50 6.41 -8.62
CA GLU A 94 24.72 6.38 -7.81
C GLU A 94 25.89 5.75 -8.59
N GLN A 95 25.70 4.57 -9.18
CA GLN A 95 26.74 3.88 -9.98
C GLN A 95 27.19 4.70 -11.20
N SER A 96 26.25 5.39 -11.84
CA SER A 96 26.54 6.21 -13.03
C SER A 96 26.96 7.65 -12.68
N GLN A 97 27.02 8.02 -11.40
CA GLN A 97 27.29 9.37 -10.90
C GLN A 97 26.37 10.44 -11.55
N ARG A 98 25.08 10.12 -11.70
CA ARG A 98 24.06 10.98 -12.33
C ARG A 98 23.09 11.55 -11.31
N SER A 99 22.42 12.65 -11.67
CA SER A 99 21.41 13.26 -10.80
C SER A 99 20.17 12.36 -10.69
N PHE A 100 19.81 12.01 -9.45
CA PHE A 100 18.64 11.16 -9.16
C PHE A 100 17.36 11.98 -8.88
N LEU A 101 17.48 13.04 -8.06
CA LEU A 101 16.32 13.73 -7.49
C LEU A 101 15.41 14.35 -8.55
N VAL A 102 15.96 15.11 -9.50
CA VAL A 102 15.16 15.82 -10.50
C VAL A 102 14.39 14.86 -11.41
N PRO A 103 15.02 13.84 -12.04
CA PRO A 103 14.27 12.85 -12.83
C PRO A 103 13.23 12.10 -11.99
N TYR A 104 13.56 11.76 -10.74
CA TYR A 104 12.63 11.04 -9.88
C TYR A 104 11.43 11.91 -9.45
N MET A 105 11.63 13.20 -9.17
CA MET A 105 10.55 14.14 -8.89
C MET A 105 9.59 14.30 -10.08
N ARG A 106 10.12 14.38 -11.31
CA ARG A 106 9.28 14.39 -12.53
C ARG A 106 8.50 13.09 -12.67
N ARG A 107 9.13 11.95 -12.38
CA ARG A 107 8.51 10.63 -12.43
C ARG A 107 7.32 10.51 -11.50
N ILE A 108 7.46 10.96 -10.24
CA ILE A 108 6.37 10.89 -9.26
C ILE A 108 5.30 11.94 -9.51
N ALA A 109 5.66 13.12 -10.04
CA ALA A 109 4.68 14.13 -10.45
C ALA A 109 3.82 13.62 -11.62
N ALA A 110 4.44 13.00 -12.63
CA ALA A 110 3.71 12.34 -13.72
C ALA A 110 2.81 11.22 -13.19
N LEU A 111 3.28 10.44 -12.22
CA LEU A 111 2.49 9.39 -11.58
C LEU A 111 1.28 9.95 -10.83
N ALA A 112 1.44 11.07 -10.11
CA ALA A 112 0.34 11.76 -9.44
C ALA A 112 -0.70 12.27 -10.44
N VAL A 113 -0.26 12.85 -11.56
CA VAL A 113 -1.17 13.30 -12.63
C VAL A 113 -1.92 12.12 -13.24
N PHE A 114 -1.23 11.02 -13.57
CA PHE A 114 -1.88 9.82 -14.10
C PHE A 114 -2.87 9.23 -13.10
N GLY A 115 -2.53 9.18 -11.82
CA GLY A 115 -3.43 8.70 -10.78
C GLY A 115 -4.66 9.59 -10.59
N ALA A 116 -4.49 10.91 -10.57
CA ALA A 116 -5.62 11.84 -10.50
C ALA A 116 -6.55 11.72 -11.71
N LEU A 117 -6.00 11.68 -12.93
CA LEU A 117 -6.78 11.49 -14.15
C LEU A 117 -7.49 10.12 -14.15
N HIS A 118 -6.79 9.06 -13.76
CA HIS A 118 -7.37 7.72 -13.68
C HIS A 118 -8.50 7.64 -12.64
N SER A 119 -8.31 8.24 -11.46
CA SER A 119 -9.32 8.29 -10.39
C SER A 119 -10.59 9.02 -10.81
N ILE A 120 -10.43 10.16 -11.51
CA ILE A 120 -11.53 11.03 -11.94
C ILE A 120 -12.25 10.45 -13.18
N PHE A 121 -11.49 10.06 -14.20
CA PHE A 121 -12.06 9.68 -15.49
C PHE A 121 -12.43 8.20 -15.59
N LEU A 122 -11.69 7.30 -14.93
CA LEU A 122 -11.87 5.85 -15.14
C LEU A 122 -12.46 5.14 -13.93
N TRP A 123 -11.85 5.29 -12.75
CA TRP A 123 -12.20 4.50 -11.56
C TRP A 123 -11.60 5.05 -10.27
N SER A 124 -12.43 5.29 -9.25
CA SER A 124 -11.98 5.94 -8.00
C SER A 124 -11.05 5.12 -7.10
N GLY A 125 -10.83 3.83 -7.36
CA GLY A 125 -9.93 2.98 -6.57
C GLY A 125 -8.45 3.02 -7.00
N ASP A 126 -8.03 4.12 -7.63
CA ASP A 126 -6.64 4.32 -8.07
C ASP A 126 -5.63 4.17 -6.92
N ILE A 127 -4.49 3.53 -7.21
CA ILE A 127 -3.36 3.40 -6.29
C ILE A 127 -2.16 4.28 -6.72
N LEU A 128 -2.16 4.79 -7.95
CA LEU A 128 -1.03 5.52 -8.52
C LEU A 128 -0.81 6.85 -7.80
N PHE A 129 -1.89 7.57 -7.48
CA PHE A 129 -1.82 8.81 -6.71
C PHE A 129 -1.29 8.54 -5.30
N SER A 130 -1.81 7.54 -4.60
CA SER A 130 -1.31 7.08 -3.30
C SER A 130 0.19 6.78 -3.33
N TYR A 131 0.65 6.11 -4.39
CA TYR A 131 2.07 5.77 -4.55
C TYR A 131 2.93 6.99 -4.87
N ALA A 132 2.41 7.97 -5.59
CA ALA A 132 3.11 9.23 -5.80
C ALA A 132 3.29 9.99 -4.47
N VAL A 133 2.27 10.04 -3.62
CA VAL A 133 2.34 10.63 -2.27
C VAL A 133 3.30 9.83 -1.39
N GLY A 134 3.22 8.50 -1.37
CA GLY A 134 4.15 7.63 -0.66
C GLY A 134 5.60 7.78 -1.14
N ALA A 135 5.82 8.02 -2.43
CA ALA A 135 7.14 8.23 -3.00
C ALA A 135 7.70 9.61 -2.60
N ALA A 136 6.86 10.64 -2.55
CA ALA A 136 7.23 11.95 -2.02
C ALA A 136 7.59 11.87 -0.53
N ALA A 137 6.79 11.13 0.25
CA ALA A 137 7.08 10.84 1.66
C ALA A 137 8.42 10.12 1.82
N LEU A 138 8.73 9.13 0.98
CA LEU A 138 10.02 8.45 0.98
C LEU A 138 11.18 9.42 0.67
N LEU A 139 11.00 10.37 -0.25
CA LEU A 139 12.01 11.41 -0.50
C LEU A 139 12.23 12.32 0.71
N ILE A 140 11.19 12.65 1.48
CA ILE A 140 11.32 13.38 2.74
C ILE A 140 12.14 12.57 3.74
N VAL A 141 11.81 11.28 3.91
CA VAL A 141 12.52 10.35 4.80
C VAL A 141 14.02 10.27 4.43
N LEU A 142 14.34 10.17 3.14
CA LEU A 142 15.72 9.98 2.67
C LEU A 142 16.52 11.28 2.55
N TYR A 143 15.91 12.36 2.03
CA TYR A 143 16.62 13.60 1.64
C TYR A 143 16.08 14.88 2.29
N GLY A 144 15.00 14.80 3.07
CA GLY A 144 14.37 15.97 3.69
C GLY A 144 15.31 16.73 4.61
N LYS A 145 15.43 18.05 4.39
CA LYS A 145 16.26 18.97 5.18
C LYS A 145 15.42 19.62 6.30
N PRO A 146 15.92 19.69 7.55
CA PRO A 146 15.12 20.16 8.71
C PRO A 146 14.46 21.53 8.53
N LYS A 147 15.19 22.51 7.98
CA LYS A 147 14.66 23.88 7.79
C LYS A 147 13.44 23.94 6.86
N TRP A 148 13.45 23.15 5.78
CA TRP A 148 12.36 23.13 4.80
C TRP A 148 11.18 22.31 5.28
N ILE A 149 11.45 21.23 6.03
CA ILE A 149 10.42 20.46 6.72
C ILE A 149 9.67 21.33 7.73
N ALA A 150 10.39 22.07 8.58
CA ALA A 150 9.78 22.93 9.59
C ALA A 150 8.93 24.04 8.95
N ALA A 151 9.44 24.66 7.88
CA ALA A 151 8.68 25.63 7.09
C ALA A 151 7.40 25.01 6.49
N ALA A 152 7.50 23.82 5.89
CA ALA A 152 6.34 23.13 5.33
C ALA A 152 5.28 22.80 6.39
N ILE A 153 5.70 22.30 7.56
CA ILE A 153 4.79 22.03 8.68
C ILE A 153 4.11 23.33 9.13
N ALA A 154 4.87 24.41 9.34
CA ALA A 154 4.33 25.69 9.78
C ALA A 154 3.32 26.27 8.78
N VAL A 155 3.61 26.18 7.47
CA VAL A 155 2.68 26.59 6.41
C VAL A 155 1.41 25.73 6.43
N CYS A 156 1.52 24.40 6.49
CA CYS A 156 0.34 23.53 6.55
C CYS A 156 -0.50 23.79 7.80
N VAL A 157 0.11 23.98 8.98
CA VAL A 157 -0.61 24.33 10.21
C VAL A 157 -1.29 25.69 10.07
N GLY A 158 -0.59 26.69 9.53
CA GLY A 158 -1.16 28.02 9.28
C GLY A 158 -2.37 27.97 8.34
N CYS A 159 -2.27 27.22 7.24
CA CYS A 159 -3.38 27.00 6.31
C CYS A 159 -4.54 26.20 6.95
N GLY A 160 -4.26 25.32 7.90
CA GLY A 160 -5.29 24.53 8.60
C GLY A 160 -6.28 25.38 9.39
N PHE A 161 -5.90 26.59 9.80
CA PHE A 161 -6.81 27.53 10.47
C PHE A 161 -7.76 28.26 9.50
N ILE A 162 -7.59 28.10 8.19
CA ILE A 162 -8.50 28.66 7.18
C ILE A 162 -9.74 27.75 7.10
N PRO A 163 -10.97 28.27 7.24
CA PRO A 163 -12.19 27.46 7.12
C PRO A 163 -12.22 26.65 5.82
N GLY A 164 -12.43 25.34 5.92
CA GLY A 164 -12.45 24.42 4.78
C GLY A 164 -11.09 23.81 4.40
N PHE A 165 -10.01 24.15 5.11
CA PHE A 165 -8.66 23.60 4.90
C PHE A 165 -8.18 22.69 6.05
N ASP A 166 -9.10 22.13 6.83
CA ASP A 166 -8.78 21.28 8.00
C ASP A 166 -7.85 20.10 7.68
N ALA A 167 -7.92 19.59 6.44
CA ALA A 167 -7.06 18.53 5.95
C ALA A 167 -5.56 18.87 6.02
N MET A 168 -5.20 20.15 6.03
CA MET A 168 -3.80 20.59 6.14
C MET A 168 -3.16 20.19 7.47
N PHE A 169 -3.94 20.04 8.56
CA PHE A 169 -3.42 19.50 9.81
C PHE A 169 -2.98 18.04 9.67
N GLY A 170 -3.75 17.23 8.94
CA GLY A 170 -3.40 15.84 8.63
C GLY A 170 -2.11 15.77 7.80
N ILE A 171 -1.98 16.66 6.81
CA ILE A 171 -0.76 16.75 5.99
C ILE A 171 0.45 17.15 6.85
N ALA A 172 0.31 18.13 7.73
CA ALA A 172 1.36 18.54 8.67
C ALA A 172 1.79 17.39 9.58
N GLY A 173 0.84 16.64 10.12
CA GLY A 173 1.09 15.43 10.93
C GLY A 173 1.86 14.36 10.17
N GLY A 174 1.49 14.11 8.91
CA GLY A 174 2.21 13.19 8.04
C GLY A 174 3.65 13.63 7.76
N ILE A 175 3.87 14.90 7.41
CA ILE A 175 5.23 15.45 7.19
C ILE A 175 6.07 15.32 8.46
N ALA A 176 5.50 15.63 9.64
CA ALA A 176 6.18 15.46 10.91
C ALA A 176 6.58 13.99 11.15
N PHE A 177 5.67 13.05 10.88
CA PHE A 177 5.95 11.61 10.98
C PHE A 177 7.06 11.16 10.02
N PHE A 178 7.02 11.56 8.74
CA PHE A 178 8.07 11.24 7.77
C PHE A 178 9.43 11.80 8.17
N SER A 179 9.43 12.97 8.82
CA SER A 179 10.63 13.62 9.31
C SER A 179 11.23 12.88 10.50
N LEU A 180 10.38 12.38 11.41
CA LEU A 180 10.77 11.51 12.51
C LEU A 180 11.34 10.18 11.99
N ALA A 181 10.68 9.56 11.01
CA ALA A 181 11.17 8.35 10.36
C ALA A 181 12.51 8.57 9.63
N GLY A 182 12.69 9.73 8.98
CA GLY A 182 13.95 10.12 8.35
C GLY A 182 15.07 10.39 9.36
N TRP A 183 14.75 10.96 10.52
CA TRP A 183 15.69 11.11 11.62
C TRP A 183 16.14 9.76 12.17
N TRP A 184 15.21 8.82 12.31
CA TRP A 184 15.49 7.45 12.73
C TRP A 184 16.39 6.70 11.73
N LEU A 185 16.06 6.78 10.44
CA LEU A 185 16.79 6.07 9.39
C LEU A 185 18.23 6.56 9.23
N ARG A 186 18.44 7.88 9.17
CA ARG A 186 19.72 8.50 8.76
C ARG A 186 20.82 8.50 9.82
N GLY A 187 20.53 8.02 11.02
CA GLY A 187 21.52 7.93 12.09
C GLY A 187 21.36 9.07 13.08
N GLU A 188 20.76 8.70 14.20
CA GLU A 188 20.62 9.50 15.41
C GLU A 188 21.98 9.93 15.97
N GLN A 189 22.05 11.14 16.53
CA GLN A 189 23.16 11.53 17.38
C GLN A 189 23.11 10.73 18.70
N ARG A 190 24.26 10.33 19.23
CA ARG A 190 24.35 9.68 20.56
C ARG A 190 24.20 10.74 21.66
N PHE A 191 23.48 10.45 22.75
CA PHE A 191 23.66 11.21 24.00
C PHE A 191 25.11 11.03 24.49
N LYS A 192 25.85 12.14 24.67
CA LYS A 192 27.14 12.14 25.37
C LYS A 192 26.92 12.54 26.84
N LYS A 193 26.97 11.53 27.73
CA LYS A 193 27.37 11.48 29.16
C LYS A 193 26.34 11.05 30.25
N ARG A 194 26.95 10.38 31.24
CA ARG A 194 26.57 9.76 32.54
C ARG A 194 25.90 8.38 32.59
N PHE A 195 24.97 8.00 31.70
CA PHE A 195 24.27 6.68 31.79
C PHE A 195 24.33 5.80 30.52
N GLY A 196 25.48 5.76 29.86
CA GLY A 196 25.72 4.87 28.71
C GLY A 196 25.21 5.40 27.36
N ARG A 197 25.67 4.78 26.28
CA ARG A 197 25.43 5.20 24.88
C ARG A 197 24.16 4.55 24.33
N SER A 198 22.99 5.15 24.56
CA SER A 198 21.74 4.72 23.89
C SER A 198 21.39 5.67 22.73
N PRO A 199 20.89 5.17 21.59
CA PRO A 199 20.29 6.01 20.55
C PRO A 199 19.14 6.85 21.12
N VAL A 200 19.00 8.11 20.69
CA VAL A 200 18.00 9.06 21.25
C VAL A 200 16.58 8.58 21.03
N ILE A 201 16.25 8.07 19.84
CA ILE A 201 14.90 7.59 19.53
C ILE A 201 14.62 6.31 20.32
N ALA A 202 15.59 5.41 20.43
CA ALA A 202 15.44 4.23 21.27
C ALA A 202 15.13 4.62 22.73
N PHE A 203 15.84 5.62 23.26
CA PHE A 203 15.58 6.16 24.60
C PHE A 203 14.20 6.79 24.71
N MET A 204 13.79 7.63 23.75
CA MET A 204 12.47 8.27 23.74
C MET A 204 11.34 7.23 23.66
N LEU A 205 11.45 6.23 22.79
CA LEU A 205 10.48 5.14 22.68
C LEU A 205 10.38 4.34 23.98
N MET A 206 11.53 4.03 24.61
CA MET A 206 11.53 3.34 25.90
C MET A 206 10.93 4.18 27.03
N LEU A 207 11.23 5.48 27.07
CA LEU A 207 10.69 6.42 28.07
C LEU A 207 9.18 6.57 27.91
N LEU A 208 8.71 6.87 26.70
CA LEU A 208 7.28 6.96 26.39
C LEU A 208 6.57 5.63 26.67
N GLY A 209 7.23 4.51 26.37
CA GLY A 209 6.70 3.18 26.65
C GLY A 209 6.55 2.90 28.14
N ALA A 210 7.56 3.26 28.95
CA ALA A 210 7.50 3.17 30.41
C ALA A 210 6.39 4.07 30.99
N ILE A 211 6.27 5.31 30.51
CA ILE A 211 5.20 6.23 30.88
C ILE A 211 3.83 5.62 30.54
N GLY A 212 3.66 5.01 29.37
CA GLY A 212 2.41 4.36 28.97
C GLY A 212 2.01 3.21 29.90
N ILE A 213 2.96 2.37 30.33
CA ILE A 213 2.70 1.29 31.29
C ILE A 213 2.29 1.86 32.65
N VAL A 214 3.03 2.84 33.17
CA VAL A 214 2.74 3.47 34.47
C VAL A 214 1.39 4.19 34.43
N ALA A 215 1.13 4.96 33.38
CA ALA A 215 -0.15 5.66 33.19
C ALA A 215 -1.31 4.66 33.15
N GLY A 216 -1.13 3.52 32.46
CA GLY A 216 -2.10 2.44 32.48
C GLY A 216 -2.36 1.88 33.87
N ALA A 217 -1.32 1.61 34.66
CA ALA A 217 -1.46 1.16 36.05
C ALA A 217 -2.19 2.20 36.93
N VAL A 218 -1.93 3.49 36.72
CA VAL A 218 -2.68 4.58 37.40
C VAL A 218 -4.15 4.58 36.98
N MET A 219 -4.47 4.37 35.71
CA MET A 219 -5.85 4.26 35.24
C MET A 219 -6.61 3.08 35.89
N TRP A 220 -5.91 2.03 36.33
CA TRP A 220 -6.52 0.96 37.13
C TRP A 220 -6.84 1.38 38.56
N ALA A 221 -6.01 2.25 39.16
CA ALA A 221 -6.23 2.77 40.51
C ALA A 221 -7.35 3.84 40.57
N LEU A 222 -7.69 4.46 39.44
CA LEU A 222 -8.73 5.50 39.34
C LEU A 222 -10.11 4.89 38.99
N PRO A 223 -11.11 4.92 39.90
CA PRO A 223 -12.43 4.34 39.65
C PRO A 223 -13.16 4.98 38.46
N ALA A 224 -12.97 6.30 38.28
CA ALA A 224 -13.59 7.10 37.23
C ALA A 224 -12.83 7.09 35.88
N ALA A 225 -11.68 6.42 35.79
CA ALA A 225 -10.90 6.39 34.56
C ALA A 225 -11.60 5.59 33.45
N PRO A 226 -11.50 6.02 32.17
CA PRO A 226 -12.03 5.29 31.03
C PRO A 226 -11.44 3.86 30.99
N ARG A 227 -12.31 2.85 30.88
CA ARG A 227 -11.87 1.44 30.85
C ARG A 227 -10.95 1.13 29.67
N GLU A 228 -11.17 1.80 28.54
CA GLU A 228 -10.32 1.67 27.34
C GLU A 228 -8.88 2.09 27.61
N ALA A 229 -8.67 3.17 28.37
CA ALA A 229 -7.33 3.67 28.70
C ALA A 229 -6.54 2.71 29.59
N ARG A 230 -7.22 1.89 30.39
CA ARG A 230 -6.59 0.88 31.27
C ARG A 230 -5.86 -0.22 30.50
N PHE A 231 -6.26 -0.49 29.26
CA PHE A 231 -5.66 -1.51 28.41
C PHE A 231 -4.87 -0.89 27.25
N ALA A 232 -5.37 0.17 26.64
CA ALA A 232 -4.70 0.84 25.52
C ALA A 232 -3.33 1.40 25.91
N LEU A 233 -3.20 2.03 27.09
CA LEU A 233 -1.94 2.65 27.53
C LEU A 233 -0.85 1.62 27.85
N PRO A 234 -1.09 0.52 28.59
CA PRO A 234 -0.10 -0.54 28.74
C PRO A 234 0.29 -1.22 27.44
N ILE A 235 -0.68 -1.49 26.54
CA ILE A 235 -0.38 -2.15 25.26
C ILE A 235 0.51 -1.25 24.38
N LEU A 236 0.17 0.04 24.28
CA LEU A 236 1.02 1.03 23.62
C LEU A 236 2.40 1.10 24.30
N GLY A 237 2.42 1.08 25.63
CA GLY A 237 3.62 1.12 26.44
C GLY A 237 4.59 -0.02 26.13
N VAL A 238 4.07 -1.25 26.13
CA VAL A 238 4.82 -2.47 25.78
C VAL A 238 5.32 -2.40 24.33
N ALA A 239 4.47 -1.99 23.38
CA ALA A 239 4.86 -1.88 21.97
C ALA A 239 6.03 -0.90 21.76
N LEU A 240 5.96 0.28 22.38
CA LEU A 240 7.02 1.28 22.31
C LEU A 240 8.31 0.83 23.01
N LEU A 241 8.20 0.14 24.16
CA LEU A 241 9.37 -0.44 24.85
C LEU A 241 10.06 -1.51 24.00
N THR A 242 9.29 -2.43 23.41
CA THR A 242 9.83 -3.46 22.52
C THR A 242 10.50 -2.82 21.30
N LEU A 243 9.85 -1.84 20.66
CA LEU A 243 10.41 -1.14 19.51
C LEU A 243 11.69 -0.37 19.88
N GLY A 244 11.70 0.31 21.03
CA GLY A 244 12.87 1.01 21.56
C GLY A 244 14.03 0.06 21.88
N TYR A 245 13.75 -1.09 22.51
CA TYR A 245 14.74 -2.13 22.77
C TYR A 245 15.34 -2.69 21.47
N LEU A 246 14.52 -3.05 20.49
CA LEU A 246 14.98 -3.55 19.19
C LEU A 246 15.81 -2.49 18.45
N THR A 247 15.39 -1.22 18.52
CA THR A 247 16.14 -0.10 17.94
C THR A 247 17.51 0.04 18.57
N LYS A 248 17.61 -0.06 19.90
CA LYS A 248 18.89 -0.01 20.63
C LYS A 248 19.78 -1.20 20.29
N ARG A 249 19.23 -2.43 20.35
CA ARG A 249 19.97 -3.69 20.14
C ARG A 249 20.60 -3.78 18.76
N TYR A 250 19.92 -3.27 17.75
CA TYR A 250 20.31 -3.44 16.35
C TYR A 250 20.71 -2.12 15.66
N HIS A 251 21.08 -1.10 16.44
CA HIS A 251 21.39 0.23 15.92
C HIS A 251 22.58 0.25 14.94
N ASP A 252 23.62 -0.55 15.22
CA ASP A 252 24.90 -0.49 14.51
C ASP A 252 24.86 -1.16 13.12
N ASP A 253 23.87 -2.01 12.85
CA ASP A 253 23.68 -2.67 11.56
C ASP A 253 22.95 -1.73 10.58
N LYS A 254 23.74 -0.82 9.99
CA LYS A 254 23.27 0.21 9.05
C LYS A 254 22.57 -0.37 7.81
N PRO A 255 23.07 -1.44 7.16
CA PRO A 255 22.40 -2.01 5.98
C PRO A 255 20.98 -2.50 6.26
N ALA A 256 20.70 -2.97 7.48
CA ALA A 256 19.39 -3.47 7.87
C ALA A 256 18.38 -2.39 8.32
N ARG A 257 18.81 -1.14 8.51
CA ARG A 257 17.92 -0.06 9.01
C ARG A 257 16.66 0.14 8.16
N PRO A 258 16.69 0.15 6.81
CA PRO A 258 15.49 0.41 6.01
C PRO A 258 14.40 -0.64 6.24
N TRP A 259 14.71 -1.94 6.15
CA TRP A 259 13.67 -2.97 6.34
C TRP A 259 13.20 -3.04 7.79
N ARG A 260 14.07 -2.80 8.79
CA ARG A 260 13.66 -2.77 10.20
C ARG A 260 12.71 -1.61 10.49
N LEU A 261 13.04 -0.41 10.02
CA LEU A 261 12.16 0.74 10.11
C LEU A 261 10.84 0.44 9.39
N GLY A 262 10.91 -0.15 8.20
CA GLY A 262 9.72 -0.45 7.42
C GLY A 262 8.78 -1.48 8.06
N VAL A 263 9.34 -2.59 8.56
CA VAL A 263 8.61 -3.59 9.34
C VAL A 263 8.08 -2.97 10.64
N GLY A 264 8.90 -2.15 11.32
CA GLY A 264 8.53 -1.46 12.54
C GLY A 264 7.31 -0.54 12.35
N ILE A 265 7.34 0.32 11.33
CA ILE A 265 6.21 1.20 10.98
C ILE A 265 4.96 0.38 10.67
N TYR A 266 5.07 -0.60 9.77
CA TYR A 266 3.92 -1.41 9.35
C TYR A 266 3.32 -2.20 10.52
N CYS A 267 4.14 -2.95 11.25
CA CYS A 267 3.68 -3.76 12.37
C CYS A 267 3.15 -2.90 13.51
N PHE A 268 3.76 -1.76 13.82
CA PHE A 268 3.26 -0.85 14.86
C PHE A 268 1.87 -0.31 14.52
N SER A 269 1.67 0.20 13.29
CA SER A 269 0.38 0.74 12.85
C SER A 269 -0.75 -0.28 12.98
N PHE A 270 -0.54 -1.51 12.48
CA PHE A 270 -1.58 -2.54 12.52
C PHE A 270 -1.68 -3.28 13.85
N PHE A 271 -0.61 -3.32 14.64
CA PHE A 271 -0.67 -3.78 16.03
C PHE A 271 -1.54 -2.85 16.87
N MET A 272 -1.37 -1.53 16.75
CA MET A 272 -2.22 -0.57 17.45
C MET A 272 -3.69 -0.68 17.01
N MET A 273 -3.94 -0.88 15.71
CA MET A 273 -5.29 -1.14 15.19
C MET A 273 -5.90 -2.42 15.77
N THR A 274 -5.10 -3.48 15.88
CA THR A 274 -5.50 -4.79 16.45
C THR A 274 -5.77 -4.67 17.94
N ALA A 275 -4.90 -3.96 18.68
CA ALA A 275 -5.03 -3.71 20.11
C ALA A 275 -6.28 -2.89 20.44
N ALA A 276 -6.55 -1.84 19.65
CA ALA A 276 -7.77 -1.05 19.78
C ALA A 276 -9.00 -1.93 19.54
N GLY A 277 -9.00 -2.74 18.47
CA GLY A 277 -10.06 -3.70 18.18
C GLY A 277 -10.24 -4.73 19.31
N ALA A 278 -9.14 -5.24 19.88
CA ALA A 278 -9.18 -6.17 21.01
C ALA A 278 -9.77 -5.53 22.26
N SER A 279 -9.43 -4.27 22.54
CA SER A 279 -10.02 -3.53 23.66
C SER A 279 -11.54 -3.39 23.48
N MET A 280 -12.00 -3.04 22.27
CA MET A 280 -13.43 -2.95 21.96
C MET A 280 -14.14 -4.30 22.06
N TYR A 281 -13.47 -5.38 21.64
CA TYR A 281 -14.04 -6.73 21.63
C TYR A 281 -14.15 -7.35 23.04
N PHE A 282 -13.07 -7.31 23.82
CA PHE A 282 -13.04 -7.97 25.14
C PHE A 282 -13.59 -7.08 26.26
N PHE A 283 -13.62 -5.76 26.08
CA PHE A 283 -14.11 -4.81 27.08
C PHE A 283 -15.18 -3.88 26.49
N PRO A 284 -16.31 -4.42 26.00
CA PRO A 284 -17.37 -3.61 25.43
C PRO A 284 -17.94 -2.64 26.49
N GLU A 285 -18.28 -1.41 26.08
CA GLU A 285 -19.07 -0.48 26.90
C GLU A 285 -20.41 -1.16 27.24
N LYS A 286 -20.60 -1.56 28.50
CA LYS A 286 -21.90 -2.06 28.96
C LYS A 286 -22.86 -0.87 29.12
N PRO A 287 -24.13 -0.98 28.69
CA PRO A 287 -25.13 0.03 29.01
C PRO A 287 -25.22 0.14 30.54
N ALA A 288 -25.13 1.37 31.06
CA ALA A 288 -25.22 1.56 32.51
C ALA A 288 -26.65 1.20 32.97
N THR A 289 -26.74 0.47 34.09
CA THR A 289 -28.01 0.07 34.71
C THR A 289 -28.79 1.26 35.28
N VAL A 290 -28.07 2.35 35.63
CA VAL A 290 -28.62 3.67 35.95
C VAL A 290 -27.72 4.69 35.26
N LEU A 291 -28.20 5.32 34.18
CA LEU A 291 -27.49 6.41 33.52
C LEU A 291 -27.79 7.71 34.27
N SER A 292 -26.76 8.50 34.60
CA SER A 292 -26.99 9.91 34.93
C SER A 292 -27.66 10.59 33.73
N LYS A 293 -28.44 11.67 33.94
CA LYS A 293 -29.10 12.40 32.84
C LYS A 293 -28.12 12.78 31.72
N GLU A 294 -26.88 13.13 32.09
CA GLU A 294 -25.83 13.51 31.15
C GLU A 294 -25.24 12.30 30.40
N ALA A 295 -25.09 11.15 31.05
CA ALA A 295 -24.66 9.92 30.38
C ALA A 295 -25.75 9.39 29.43
N ALA A 296 -27.02 9.48 29.82
CA ALA A 296 -28.15 9.14 28.96
C ALA A 296 -28.19 10.03 27.71
N LYS A 297 -27.99 11.35 27.88
CA LYS A 297 -27.88 12.30 26.77
C LYS A 297 -26.76 11.93 25.80
N LYS A 298 -25.55 11.63 26.29
CA LYS A 298 -24.41 11.22 25.45
C LYS A 298 -24.66 9.91 24.69
N VAL A 299 -25.35 8.94 25.30
CA VAL A 299 -25.72 7.68 24.63
C VAL A 299 -26.71 7.93 23.49
N GLU A 300 -27.74 8.77 23.73
CA GLU A 300 -28.71 9.14 22.70
C GLU A 300 -28.07 9.98 21.58
N GLU A 301 -27.17 10.92 21.91
CA GLU A 301 -26.37 11.66 20.92
C GLU A 301 -25.53 10.70 20.04
N ARG A 302 -24.82 9.73 20.63
CA ARG A 302 -24.06 8.71 19.88
C ARG A 302 -24.95 7.84 19.00
N LYS A 303 -26.14 7.44 19.49
CA LYS A 303 -27.11 6.67 18.68
C LYS A 303 -27.64 7.51 17.51
N ALA A 304 -28.01 8.76 17.76
CA ALA A 304 -28.47 9.68 16.73
C ALA A 304 -27.37 9.95 15.67
N GLU A 305 -26.13 10.11 16.10
CA GLU A 305 -24.97 10.25 15.21
C GLU A 305 -24.76 9.00 14.35
N ARG A 306 -24.81 7.80 14.95
CA ARG A 306 -24.71 6.52 14.22
C ARG A 306 -25.83 6.35 13.21
N ALA A 307 -27.06 6.71 13.57
CA ALA A 307 -28.21 6.68 12.66
C ALA A 307 -28.03 7.67 11.50
N LYS A 308 -27.58 8.90 11.77
CA LYS A 308 -27.25 9.91 10.76
C LYS A 308 -26.16 9.41 9.80
N ASN A 309 -25.09 8.81 10.33
CA ASN A 309 -24.00 8.26 9.52
C ASN A 309 -24.46 7.09 8.65
N ARG A 310 -25.35 6.23 9.17
CA ARG A 310 -25.97 5.13 8.40
C ARG A 310 -26.83 5.66 7.26
N ALA A 311 -27.73 6.62 7.55
CA ALA A 311 -28.59 7.23 6.54
C ALA A 311 -27.78 7.91 5.43
N LYS A 312 -26.74 8.68 5.79
CA LYS A 312 -25.83 9.30 4.82
C LYS A 312 -25.12 8.26 3.95
N ARG A 313 -24.70 7.13 4.52
CA ARG A 313 -24.06 6.04 3.78
C ARG A 313 -25.03 5.38 2.81
N GLU A 314 -26.27 5.13 3.22
CA GLU A 314 -27.32 4.57 2.37
C GLU A 314 -27.67 5.51 1.21
N GLU A 315 -27.76 6.81 1.47
CA GLU A 315 -27.94 7.84 0.44
C GLU A 315 -26.79 7.85 -0.57
N GLN A 316 -25.54 7.79 -0.10
CA GLN A 316 -24.36 7.70 -0.96
C GLN A 316 -24.37 6.43 -1.81
N ILE A 317 -24.74 5.29 -1.23
CA ILE A 317 -24.88 4.02 -1.94
C ILE A 317 -25.94 4.14 -3.03
N ALA A 318 -27.10 4.74 -2.73
CA ALA A 318 -28.18 4.92 -3.70
C ALA A 318 -27.77 5.86 -4.85
N LYS A 319 -27.15 7.01 -4.52
CA LYS A 319 -26.60 7.97 -5.51
C LYS A 319 -25.59 7.30 -6.42
N GLU A 320 -24.62 6.59 -5.85
CA GLU A 320 -23.59 5.88 -6.61
C GLU A 320 -24.16 4.77 -7.47
N THR A 321 -25.05 3.94 -6.91
CA THR A 321 -25.70 2.85 -7.66
C THR A 321 -26.42 3.43 -8.87
N LYS A 322 -27.24 4.46 -8.70
CA LYS A 322 -27.97 5.12 -9.79
C LYS A 322 -27.04 5.61 -10.89
N VAL A 323 -25.97 6.33 -10.52
CA VAL A 323 -25.02 6.89 -11.48
C VAL A 323 -24.24 5.79 -12.21
N MET A 324 -23.81 4.75 -11.50
CA MET A 324 -22.97 3.70 -12.10
C MET A 324 -23.77 2.68 -12.93
N THR A 325 -25.08 2.51 -12.70
CA THR A 325 -25.91 1.54 -13.45
C THR A 325 -26.71 2.19 -14.58
N ALA A 326 -27.18 3.43 -14.41
CA ALA A 326 -28.07 4.09 -15.38
C ALA A 326 -27.60 5.51 -15.77
N GLY A 327 -26.56 6.03 -15.11
CA GLY A 327 -26.04 7.36 -15.38
C GLY A 327 -25.15 7.43 -16.62
N THR A 328 -24.94 8.65 -17.09
CA THR A 328 -24.01 8.97 -18.17
C THR A 328 -22.56 8.94 -17.69
N TYR A 329 -21.61 8.83 -18.63
CA TYR A 329 -20.19 8.95 -18.32
C TYR A 329 -19.85 10.29 -17.63
N GLY A 330 -20.48 11.39 -18.06
CA GLY A 330 -20.26 12.71 -17.46
C GLY A 330 -20.69 12.78 -16.00
N GLU A 331 -21.83 12.20 -15.65
CA GLU A 331 -22.30 12.10 -14.26
C GLU A 331 -21.36 11.24 -13.41
N ALA A 332 -20.86 10.13 -13.97
CA ALA A 332 -19.87 9.30 -13.31
C ALA A 332 -18.57 10.08 -13.05
N VAL A 333 -18.05 10.82 -14.04
CA VAL A 333 -16.85 11.65 -13.87
C VAL A 333 -17.06 12.74 -12.82
N ALA A 334 -18.22 13.40 -12.81
CA ALA A 334 -18.54 14.43 -11.81
C ALA A 334 -18.55 13.85 -10.39
N LEU A 335 -19.18 12.68 -10.20
CA LEU A 335 -19.19 11.98 -8.91
C LEU A 335 -17.78 11.59 -8.46
N ARG A 336 -16.94 11.08 -9.36
CA ARG A 336 -15.56 10.71 -9.04
C ARG A 336 -14.68 11.93 -8.74
N ALA A 337 -14.89 13.05 -9.43
CA ALA A 337 -14.18 14.30 -9.17
C ALA A 337 -14.51 14.88 -7.79
N GLU A 338 -15.78 14.83 -7.38
CA GLU A 338 -16.21 15.20 -6.03
C GLU A 338 -15.50 14.33 -4.98
N ARG A 339 -15.54 13.00 -5.15
CA ARG A 339 -14.87 12.05 -4.25
C ARG A 339 -13.36 12.23 -4.20
N TRP A 340 -12.71 12.46 -5.34
CA TRP A 340 -11.27 12.64 -5.39
C TRP A 340 -10.83 13.84 -4.54
N LYS A 341 -11.58 14.96 -4.58
CA LYS A 341 -11.28 16.13 -3.74
C LYS A 341 -11.38 15.82 -2.24
N GLU A 342 -12.38 15.03 -1.84
CA GLU A 342 -12.56 14.62 -0.45
C GLU A 342 -11.48 13.65 0.03
N HIS A 343 -11.05 12.70 -0.83
CA HIS A 343 -10.15 11.62 -0.43
C HIS A 343 -8.66 11.98 -0.59
N ALA A 344 -8.29 12.80 -1.58
CA ALA A 344 -6.89 13.08 -1.92
C ALA A 344 -6.04 13.59 -0.73
N PRO A 345 -6.54 14.43 0.19
CA PRO A 345 -5.75 14.83 1.36
C PRO A 345 -5.48 13.69 2.35
N GLY A 346 -6.38 12.71 2.42
CA GLY A 346 -6.25 11.53 3.29
C GLY A 346 -5.12 10.57 2.89
N GLU A 347 -4.64 10.68 1.65
CA GLU A 347 -3.55 9.86 1.10
C GLU A 347 -2.23 10.04 1.84
N VAL A 348 -2.03 11.18 2.51
CA VAL A 348 -0.86 11.40 3.37
C VAL A 348 -0.87 10.45 4.57
N GLY A 349 -2.05 10.14 5.13
CA GLY A 349 -2.21 9.15 6.18
C GLY A 349 -1.82 7.76 5.68
N PHE A 350 -2.33 7.35 4.52
CA PHE A 350 -1.97 6.05 3.92
C PHE A 350 -0.47 5.97 3.55
N ALA A 351 0.13 7.08 3.12
CA ALA A 351 1.56 7.17 2.83
C ALA A 351 2.46 6.80 4.04
N THR A 352 1.99 6.98 5.28
CA THR A 352 2.71 6.53 6.49
C THR A 352 2.95 5.02 6.49
N ILE A 353 2.00 4.23 6.00
CA ILE A 353 2.14 2.77 5.88
C ILE A 353 2.94 2.43 4.62
N LEU A 354 2.71 3.14 3.51
CA LEU A 354 3.42 2.92 2.26
C LEU A 354 4.93 3.10 2.38
N ILE A 355 5.41 4.10 3.13
CA ILE A 355 6.85 4.28 3.33
C ILE A 355 7.47 3.05 4.01
N GLY A 356 6.73 2.37 4.89
CA GLY A 356 7.22 1.15 5.53
C GLY A 356 7.47 0.05 4.51
N MET A 357 6.49 -0.18 3.63
CA MET A 357 6.62 -1.14 2.53
C MET A 357 7.70 -0.74 1.53
N PHE A 358 7.80 0.54 1.20
CA PHE A 358 8.79 1.04 0.26
C PHE A 358 10.21 0.83 0.82
N LEU A 359 10.42 1.08 2.11
CA LEU A 359 11.70 0.85 2.77
C LEU A 359 12.10 -0.63 2.78
N ILE A 360 11.16 -1.54 3.04
CA ILE A 360 11.41 -3.00 2.90
C ILE A 360 11.81 -3.33 1.45
N GLY A 361 11.07 -2.81 0.47
CA GLY A 361 11.39 -2.96 -0.95
C GLY A 361 12.77 -2.42 -1.33
N THR A 362 13.15 -1.25 -0.80
CA THR A 362 14.48 -0.67 -1.06
C THR A 362 15.59 -1.57 -0.52
N TRP A 363 15.40 -2.17 0.67
CA TRP A 363 16.37 -3.08 1.26
C TRP A 363 16.58 -4.34 0.41
N PHE A 364 15.52 -4.95 -0.13
CA PHE A 364 15.63 -6.14 -0.99
C PHE A 364 16.54 -5.94 -2.21
N VAL A 365 16.57 -4.71 -2.75
CA VAL A 365 17.45 -4.36 -3.86
C VAL A 365 18.84 -3.98 -3.36
N ARG A 366 18.93 -3.08 -2.37
CA ARG A 366 20.24 -2.58 -1.90
C ARG A 366 21.08 -3.61 -1.17
N SER A 367 20.46 -4.67 -0.64
CA SER A 367 21.17 -5.82 -0.05
C SER A 367 21.74 -6.78 -1.10
N GLY A 368 21.41 -6.60 -2.39
CA GLY A 368 21.77 -7.54 -3.45
C GLY A 368 20.94 -8.83 -3.47
N VAL A 369 19.96 -8.99 -2.57
CA VAL A 369 19.11 -10.18 -2.48
C VAL A 369 18.33 -10.41 -3.79
N MET A 370 17.79 -9.35 -4.38
CA MET A 370 17.04 -9.45 -5.65
C MET A 370 17.94 -9.54 -6.89
N GLU A 371 19.15 -8.98 -6.84
CA GLU A 371 20.13 -9.08 -7.93
C GLU A 371 20.70 -10.50 -8.01
N ASN A 372 21.01 -11.10 -6.86
CA ASN A 372 21.53 -12.45 -6.71
C ASN A 372 20.50 -13.38 -6.07
N ALA A 373 19.29 -13.43 -6.63
CA ALA A 373 18.17 -14.20 -6.08
C ALA A 373 18.49 -15.70 -5.93
N ARG A 374 19.26 -16.27 -6.86
CA ARG A 374 19.68 -17.68 -6.84
C ARG A 374 20.56 -18.02 -5.62
N ALA A 375 21.43 -17.10 -5.19
CA ALA A 375 22.25 -17.29 -3.99
C ALA A 375 21.40 -17.23 -2.71
N HIS A 376 20.29 -16.51 -2.74
CA HIS A 376 19.41 -16.26 -1.60
C HIS A 376 18.16 -17.16 -1.55
N LEU A 377 18.11 -18.25 -2.33
CA LEU A 377 16.98 -19.19 -2.31
C LEU A 377 16.64 -19.72 -0.90
N PRO A 378 17.60 -19.99 0.02
CA PRO A 378 17.26 -20.39 1.40
C PRO A 378 16.43 -19.34 2.16
N LEU A 379 16.68 -18.04 1.93
CA LEU A 379 15.88 -16.96 2.52
C LEU A 379 14.46 -17.00 1.95
N PHE A 380 14.31 -17.08 0.63
CA PHE A 380 12.99 -17.15 0.00
C PHE A 380 12.21 -18.40 0.42
N ARG A 381 12.86 -19.56 0.61
CA ARG A 381 12.21 -20.75 1.17
C ARG A 381 11.65 -20.50 2.57
N LYS A 382 12.41 -19.86 3.47
CA LYS A 382 11.94 -19.53 4.81
C LYS A 382 10.78 -18.53 4.77
N LEU A 383 10.88 -17.49 3.95
CA LEU A 383 9.82 -16.49 3.79
C LEU A 383 8.53 -17.10 3.22
N ALA A 384 8.62 -18.02 2.25
CA ALA A 384 7.45 -18.74 1.75
C ALA A 384 6.87 -19.70 2.81
N LEU A 385 7.73 -20.50 3.45
CA LEU A 385 7.33 -21.54 4.40
C LEU A 385 6.68 -20.97 5.66
N TYR A 386 7.21 -19.87 6.21
CA TYR A 386 6.67 -19.26 7.42
C TYR A 386 5.74 -18.08 7.13
N GLY A 387 6.02 -17.30 6.09
CA GLY A 387 5.26 -16.09 5.78
C GLY A 387 3.84 -16.40 5.27
N LEU A 388 3.67 -17.44 4.43
CA LEU A 388 2.35 -17.81 3.92
C LEU A 388 1.44 -18.34 5.04
N PRO A 389 1.83 -19.36 5.85
CA PRO A 389 0.95 -19.87 6.91
C PRO A 389 0.69 -18.83 7.99
N LEU A 390 1.69 -18.06 8.39
CA LEU A 390 1.51 -16.98 9.39
C LEU A 390 0.55 -15.91 8.86
N GLY A 391 0.77 -15.43 7.63
CA GLY A 391 -0.01 -14.33 7.09
C GLY A 391 -1.45 -14.71 6.75
N ILE A 392 -1.67 -15.88 6.16
CA ILE A 392 -3.01 -16.40 5.87
C ILE A 392 -3.71 -16.82 7.17
N GLY A 393 -2.99 -17.48 8.08
CA GLY A 393 -3.50 -17.94 9.37
C GLY A 393 -4.04 -16.81 10.24
N LEU A 394 -3.34 -15.66 10.31
CA LEU A 394 -3.83 -14.49 11.02
C LEU A 394 -5.12 -13.92 10.43
N GLY A 395 -5.26 -13.94 9.10
CA GLY A 395 -6.50 -13.54 8.42
C GLY A 395 -7.67 -14.49 8.72
N LEU A 396 -7.42 -15.81 8.69
CA LEU A 396 -8.41 -16.83 9.05
C LEU A 396 -8.84 -16.71 10.52
N LEU A 397 -7.89 -16.51 11.44
CA LEU A 397 -8.18 -16.26 12.85
C LEU A 397 -9.02 -14.99 13.04
N GLY A 398 -8.71 -13.91 12.31
CA GLY A 398 -9.54 -12.71 12.32
C GLY A 398 -10.98 -12.99 11.91
N SER A 399 -11.19 -13.84 10.91
CA SER A 399 -12.56 -14.16 10.45
C SER A 399 -13.39 -14.92 11.47
N THR A 400 -12.80 -15.83 12.25
CA THR A 400 -13.55 -16.55 13.30
C THR A 400 -14.02 -15.61 14.41
N ILE A 401 -13.34 -14.47 14.59
CA ILE A 401 -13.70 -13.45 15.58
C ILE A 401 -14.81 -12.53 15.06
N ALA A 402 -14.78 -12.16 13.77
CA ALA A 402 -15.78 -11.26 13.18
C ALA A 402 -17.20 -11.88 13.07
N MET A 403 -17.34 -13.20 13.21
CA MET A 403 -18.60 -13.93 13.03
C MET A 403 -19.57 -13.85 14.23
N HIS A 404 -19.16 -13.25 15.36
CA HIS A 404 -19.98 -13.23 16.58
C HIS A 404 -20.34 -11.80 17.01
N PRO A 405 -21.64 -11.41 16.94
CA PRO A 405 -22.12 -10.20 17.57
C PRO A 405 -21.83 -10.26 19.08
N ILE A 406 -21.27 -9.19 19.65
CA ILE A 406 -20.98 -9.15 21.09
C ILE A 406 -22.25 -8.68 21.82
N PRO A 407 -22.92 -9.54 22.61
CA PRO A 407 -24.16 -9.16 23.26
C PRO A 407 -23.96 -7.97 24.21
N GLY A 408 -24.79 -6.94 24.09
CA GLY A 408 -24.74 -5.75 24.96
C GLY A 408 -23.67 -4.71 24.63
N SER A 409 -22.91 -4.84 23.53
CA SER A 409 -21.83 -3.90 23.14
C SER A 409 -22.29 -2.62 22.44
N GLY A 410 -23.61 -2.41 22.31
CA GLY A 410 -24.15 -1.30 21.53
C GLY A 410 -23.76 -1.36 20.05
N GLY A 411 -23.44 -2.53 19.49
CA GLY A 411 -23.11 -2.69 18.07
C GLY A 411 -21.62 -2.77 17.75
N ALA A 412 -20.74 -2.97 18.74
CA ALA A 412 -19.36 -3.37 18.46
C ALA A 412 -19.35 -4.84 17.99
N ASP A 413 -18.84 -5.06 16.78
CA ASP A 413 -18.55 -6.35 16.19
C ASP A 413 -17.03 -6.58 16.26
N GLY A 414 -16.59 -7.84 16.26
CA GLY A 414 -15.16 -8.19 16.23
C GLY A 414 -14.42 -7.72 14.96
N TRP A 415 -15.04 -6.90 14.11
CA TRP A 415 -14.55 -6.46 12.81
C TRP A 415 -13.25 -5.67 12.90
N GLN A 416 -13.12 -4.74 13.85
CA GLN A 416 -11.89 -3.94 14.00
C GLN A 416 -10.70 -4.83 14.40
N LEU A 417 -10.92 -5.79 15.29
CA LEU A 417 -9.93 -6.79 15.70
C LEU A 417 -9.56 -7.70 14.52
N ALA A 418 -10.56 -8.22 13.81
CA ALA A 418 -10.38 -9.06 12.64
C ALA A 418 -9.58 -8.35 11.52
N SER A 419 -9.93 -7.09 11.24
CA SER A 419 -9.22 -6.25 10.26
C SER A 419 -7.78 -6.00 10.69
N GLY A 420 -7.55 -5.78 12.00
CA GLY A 420 -6.23 -5.66 12.59
C GLY A 420 -5.34 -6.88 12.30
N LEU A 421 -5.85 -8.07 12.65
CA LEU A 421 -5.16 -9.34 12.42
C LEU A 421 -4.92 -9.60 10.94
N GLN A 422 -5.91 -9.34 10.08
CA GLN A 422 -5.74 -9.48 8.63
C GLN A 422 -4.64 -8.57 8.09
N MET A 423 -4.61 -7.30 8.50
CA MET A 423 -3.59 -6.35 8.05
C MET A 423 -2.18 -6.70 8.56
N LEU A 424 -2.06 -7.15 9.81
CA LEU A 424 -0.80 -7.71 10.34
C LEU A 424 -0.34 -8.92 9.53
N GLY A 425 -1.26 -9.80 9.15
CA GLY A 425 -0.98 -10.98 8.32
C GLY A 425 -0.61 -10.67 6.86
N ASN A 426 -1.03 -9.52 6.32
CA ASN A 426 -0.76 -9.17 4.92
C ASN A 426 0.74 -9.03 4.60
N LEU A 427 1.53 -8.47 5.51
CA LEU A 427 2.98 -8.32 5.29
C LEU A 427 3.70 -9.69 5.15
N PRO A 428 3.63 -10.62 6.13
CA PRO A 428 4.25 -11.92 5.98
C PRO A 428 3.69 -12.72 4.79
N ALA A 429 2.38 -12.65 4.51
CA ALA A 429 1.81 -13.31 3.33
C ALA A 429 2.37 -12.72 2.02
N SER A 430 2.49 -11.40 1.92
CA SER A 430 3.05 -10.74 0.73
C SER A 430 4.51 -11.13 0.48
N LEU A 431 5.34 -11.18 1.52
CA LEU A 431 6.72 -11.66 1.44
C LEU A 431 6.76 -13.14 1.04
N GLY A 432 5.83 -13.94 1.57
CA GLY A 432 5.66 -15.33 1.19
C GLY A 432 5.31 -15.52 -0.29
N TYR A 433 4.37 -14.73 -0.83
CA TYR A 433 4.01 -14.75 -2.25
C TYR A 433 5.15 -14.32 -3.16
N VAL A 434 5.83 -13.21 -2.86
CA VAL A 434 7.01 -12.76 -3.62
C VAL A 434 8.07 -13.87 -3.64
N SER A 435 8.31 -14.48 -2.48
CA SER A 435 9.29 -15.56 -2.35
C SER A 435 8.87 -16.81 -3.12
N LEU A 436 7.59 -17.18 -3.09
CA LEU A 436 7.05 -18.31 -3.85
C LEU A 436 7.28 -18.11 -5.35
N VAL A 437 6.96 -16.93 -5.90
CA VAL A 437 7.19 -16.61 -7.31
C VAL A 437 8.67 -16.72 -7.67
N ILE A 438 9.57 -16.23 -6.81
CA ILE A 438 11.02 -16.34 -7.02
C ILE A 438 11.49 -17.80 -6.99
N LEU A 439 10.95 -18.63 -6.10
CA LEU A 439 11.26 -20.06 -6.04
C LEU A 439 10.76 -20.80 -7.28
N LEU A 440 9.54 -20.50 -7.75
CA LEU A 440 8.99 -21.08 -8.98
C LEU A 440 9.86 -20.72 -10.19
N LEU A 441 10.34 -19.48 -10.29
CA LEU A 441 11.26 -19.03 -11.34
C LEU A 441 12.59 -19.79 -11.38
N HIS A 442 13.09 -20.25 -10.22
CA HIS A 442 14.35 -20.98 -10.10
C HIS A 442 14.14 -22.50 -9.97
N SER A 443 12.92 -22.99 -10.18
CA SER A 443 12.63 -24.42 -10.15
C SER A 443 13.09 -25.11 -11.44
N ALA A 444 13.47 -26.38 -11.33
CA ALA A 444 13.87 -27.20 -12.49
C ALA A 444 12.68 -27.84 -13.23
N SER A 445 11.44 -27.61 -12.76
CA SER A 445 10.23 -28.20 -13.33
C SER A 445 9.49 -27.23 -14.26
N ALA A 446 8.33 -27.65 -14.78
CA ALA A 446 7.45 -26.80 -15.58
C ALA A 446 6.98 -25.52 -14.85
N PHE A 447 7.15 -25.42 -13.54
CA PHE A 447 6.82 -24.23 -12.76
C PHE A 447 7.69 -23.01 -13.11
N ASN A 448 8.86 -23.18 -13.73
CA ASN A 448 9.68 -22.08 -14.24
C ASN A 448 9.01 -21.28 -15.39
N LYS A 449 7.97 -21.84 -16.00
CA LYS A 449 7.17 -21.20 -17.05
C LYS A 449 6.37 -20.00 -16.54
N ILE A 450 6.33 -19.75 -15.23
CA ILE A 450 5.81 -18.49 -14.66
C ILE A 450 6.52 -17.24 -15.23
N SER A 451 7.72 -17.42 -15.80
CA SER A 451 8.43 -16.41 -16.61
C SER A 451 7.61 -15.85 -17.78
N VAL A 452 6.56 -16.55 -18.23
CA VAL A 452 5.58 -16.05 -19.22
C VAL A 452 4.92 -14.74 -18.79
N LEU A 453 4.88 -14.45 -17.49
CA LEU A 453 4.34 -13.18 -16.95
C LEU A 453 5.30 -12.00 -17.08
N ALA A 454 6.56 -12.20 -17.50
CA ALA A 454 7.55 -11.12 -17.55
C ALA A 454 7.14 -9.99 -18.53
N PRO A 455 6.69 -10.25 -19.77
CA PRO A 455 6.19 -9.18 -20.66
C PRO A 455 4.97 -8.46 -20.08
N PHE A 456 4.06 -9.19 -19.44
CA PHE A 456 2.87 -8.63 -18.77
C PHE A 456 3.27 -7.66 -17.65
N GLY A 457 4.23 -8.03 -16.79
CA GLY A 457 4.73 -7.14 -15.74
C GLY A 457 5.66 -6.01 -16.22
N ARG A 458 6.31 -6.16 -17.38
CA ARG A 458 7.06 -5.07 -18.04
C ARG A 458 6.15 -3.93 -18.51
N MET A 459 4.87 -4.22 -18.73
CA MET A 459 3.82 -3.28 -19.14
C MET A 459 2.85 -2.99 -17.99
N ALA A 460 3.32 -3.01 -16.74
CA ALA A 460 2.45 -2.94 -15.56
C ALA A 460 1.54 -1.70 -15.51
N LEU A 461 2.03 -0.51 -15.86
CA LEU A 461 1.23 0.72 -15.89
C LEU A 461 0.21 0.67 -17.02
N THR A 462 0.62 0.25 -18.22
CA THR A 462 -0.31 0.09 -19.36
C THR A 462 -1.41 -0.93 -19.03
N ASN A 463 -1.04 -2.07 -18.46
CA ASN A 463 -1.96 -3.15 -18.15
C ASN A 463 -2.90 -2.74 -17.00
N TYR A 464 -2.41 -2.09 -15.96
CA TYR A 464 -3.25 -1.57 -14.87
C TYR A 464 -4.29 -0.56 -15.37
N LEU A 465 -3.86 0.43 -16.17
CA LEU A 465 -4.79 1.44 -16.70
C LEU A 465 -5.82 0.84 -17.68
N SER A 466 -5.38 -0.08 -18.54
CA SER A 466 -6.30 -0.78 -19.45
C SER A 466 -7.22 -1.77 -18.73
N GLN A 467 -6.81 -2.38 -17.62
CA GLN A 467 -7.71 -3.17 -16.77
C GLN A 467 -8.86 -2.32 -16.26
N SER A 468 -8.58 -1.14 -15.72
CA SER A 468 -9.61 -0.23 -15.26
C SER A 468 -10.49 0.27 -16.40
N LEU A 469 -9.92 0.57 -17.57
CA LEU A 469 -10.71 0.96 -18.75
C LEU A 469 -11.66 -0.17 -19.19
N ILE A 470 -11.15 -1.39 -19.34
CA ILE A 470 -11.94 -2.55 -19.76
C ILE A 470 -13.03 -2.86 -18.74
N ALA A 471 -12.70 -2.87 -17.44
CA ALA A 471 -13.69 -3.10 -16.38
C ALA A 471 -14.74 -1.97 -16.32
N SER A 472 -14.31 -0.71 -16.42
CA SER A 472 -15.19 0.45 -16.45
C SER A 472 -16.21 0.35 -17.59
N LEU A 473 -15.76 -0.03 -18.79
CA LEU A 473 -16.65 -0.24 -19.94
C LEU A 473 -17.52 -1.49 -19.79
N PHE A 474 -17.02 -2.57 -19.18
CA PHE A 474 -17.79 -3.81 -19.04
C PHE A 474 -18.93 -3.71 -18.02
N PHE A 475 -18.63 -3.18 -16.82
CA PHE A 475 -19.55 -3.19 -15.68
C PHE A 475 -20.50 -1.99 -15.63
N PHE A 476 -20.03 -0.78 -15.94
CA PHE A 476 -20.85 0.42 -15.73
C PHE A 476 -21.90 0.63 -16.84
N GLY A 477 -23.01 1.27 -16.48
CA GLY A 477 -24.18 1.50 -17.33
C GLY A 477 -23.90 2.31 -18.60
N TYR A 478 -22.93 3.25 -18.54
CA TYR A 478 -22.49 4.00 -19.71
C TYR A 478 -21.66 3.19 -20.71
N GLY A 479 -21.30 1.95 -20.37
CA GLY A 479 -20.61 1.00 -21.24
C GLY A 479 -21.55 -0.14 -21.64
N PHE A 480 -21.24 -1.35 -21.20
CA PHE A 480 -22.02 -2.57 -21.46
C PHE A 480 -23.01 -2.93 -20.33
N GLY A 481 -22.95 -2.24 -19.18
CA GLY A 481 -23.97 -2.35 -18.13
C GLY A 481 -24.03 -3.66 -17.36
N ASN A 482 -22.94 -4.45 -17.29
CA ASN A 482 -22.91 -5.73 -16.56
C ASN A 482 -22.68 -5.57 -15.04
N TRP A 483 -23.36 -4.62 -14.42
CA TRP A 483 -23.23 -4.36 -12.99
C TRP A 483 -23.97 -5.42 -12.16
N GLY A 484 -23.40 -5.80 -11.02
CA GLY A 484 -24.02 -6.71 -10.06
C GLY A 484 -23.94 -8.19 -10.46
N VAL A 485 -23.07 -8.56 -11.39
CA VAL A 485 -22.88 -9.96 -11.80
C VAL A 485 -22.29 -10.82 -10.67
N SER A 486 -22.47 -12.13 -10.80
CA SER A 486 -22.05 -13.10 -9.77
C SER A 486 -20.54 -13.09 -9.55
N ARG A 487 -20.09 -13.64 -8.42
CA ARG A 487 -18.65 -13.74 -8.14
C ARG A 487 -17.94 -14.65 -9.16
N VAL A 488 -18.62 -15.70 -9.62
CA VAL A 488 -18.10 -16.58 -10.68
C VAL A 488 -17.84 -15.77 -11.94
N ASP A 489 -18.83 -14.99 -12.39
CA ASP A 489 -18.73 -14.18 -13.62
C ASP A 489 -17.63 -13.13 -13.52
N GLN A 490 -17.48 -12.51 -12.35
CA GLN A 490 -16.35 -11.61 -12.09
C GLN A 490 -15.01 -12.31 -12.28
N MET A 491 -14.83 -13.54 -11.78
CA MET A 491 -13.55 -14.26 -11.96
C MET A 491 -13.35 -14.73 -13.40
N LEU A 492 -14.42 -15.08 -14.13
CA LEU A 492 -14.33 -15.37 -15.56
C LEU A 492 -13.89 -14.14 -16.36
N PHE A 493 -14.45 -12.96 -16.04
CA PHE A 493 -14.01 -11.69 -16.59
C PHE A 493 -12.52 -11.45 -16.30
N VAL A 494 -12.07 -11.63 -15.05
CA VAL A 494 -10.66 -11.47 -14.69
C VAL A 494 -9.76 -12.42 -15.49
N ALA A 495 -10.14 -13.70 -15.60
CA ALA A 495 -9.37 -14.67 -16.38
C ALA A 495 -9.26 -14.27 -17.86
N ALA A 496 -10.37 -13.86 -18.48
CA ALA A 496 -10.40 -13.43 -19.87
C ALA A 496 -9.50 -12.20 -20.10
N VAL A 497 -9.60 -11.18 -19.25
CA VAL A 497 -8.78 -9.96 -19.35
C VAL A 497 -7.29 -10.28 -19.15
N VAL A 498 -6.94 -11.11 -18.15
CA VAL A 498 -5.54 -11.47 -17.90
C VAL A 498 -4.94 -12.24 -19.08
N VAL A 499 -5.65 -13.25 -19.60
CA VAL A 499 -5.18 -14.04 -20.75
C VAL A 499 -4.96 -13.13 -21.96
N PHE A 500 -5.93 -12.26 -22.26
CA PHE A 500 -5.82 -11.28 -23.34
C PHE A 500 -4.62 -10.35 -23.14
N GLN A 501 -4.46 -9.75 -21.95
CA GLN A 501 -3.39 -8.80 -21.70
C GLN A 501 -2.01 -9.43 -21.66
N VAL A 502 -1.88 -10.68 -21.20
CA VAL A 502 -0.63 -11.45 -21.28
C VAL A 502 -0.26 -11.65 -22.75
N ALA A 503 -1.18 -12.17 -23.56
CA ALA A 503 -0.95 -12.36 -25.00
C ALA A 503 -0.61 -11.05 -25.72
N PHE A 504 -1.37 -9.99 -25.44
CA PHE A 504 -1.13 -8.65 -25.97
C PHE A 504 0.24 -8.11 -25.57
N SER A 505 0.67 -8.30 -24.31
CA SER A 505 1.96 -7.82 -23.82
C SER A 505 3.14 -8.52 -24.52
N HIS A 506 3.02 -9.81 -24.81
CA HIS A 506 3.99 -10.55 -25.62
C HIS A 506 4.02 -10.03 -27.07
N PHE A 507 2.86 -9.93 -27.71
CA PHE A 507 2.73 -9.40 -29.07
C PHE A 507 3.29 -7.98 -29.22
N TRP A 508 3.00 -7.12 -28.24
CA TRP A 508 3.42 -5.72 -28.23
C TRP A 508 4.93 -5.58 -28.04
N LEU A 509 5.49 -6.26 -27.02
CA LEU A 509 6.92 -6.15 -26.72
C LEU A 509 7.84 -6.86 -27.72
N ALA A 510 7.28 -7.70 -28.59
CA ALA A 510 7.99 -8.20 -29.76
C ALA A 510 8.35 -7.06 -30.76
N ARG A 511 7.49 -6.03 -30.84
CA ARG A 511 7.63 -4.91 -31.80
C ARG A 511 8.17 -3.63 -31.16
N PHE A 512 7.82 -3.41 -29.88
CA PHE A 512 8.10 -2.18 -29.16
C PHE A 512 8.94 -2.44 -27.90
N ARG A 513 9.74 -1.45 -27.48
CA ARG A 513 10.63 -1.56 -26.31
C ARG A 513 9.88 -1.51 -24.98
N TYR A 514 8.76 -0.77 -24.97
CA TYR A 514 8.01 -0.37 -23.79
C TYR A 514 6.50 -0.46 -24.08
N GLY A 515 5.68 -0.62 -23.04
CA GLY A 515 4.26 -0.34 -23.18
C GLY A 515 4.03 1.16 -23.41
N PRO A 516 2.89 1.55 -24.01
CA PRO A 516 2.57 2.95 -24.31
C PRO A 516 2.70 3.87 -23.10
N MET A 517 2.17 3.47 -21.95
CA MET A 517 2.16 4.29 -20.74
C MET A 517 3.52 4.31 -20.07
N GLU A 518 4.28 3.22 -20.11
CA GLU A 518 5.67 3.19 -19.65
C GLU A 518 6.58 4.08 -20.51
N TRP A 519 6.33 4.14 -21.82
CA TRP A 519 7.05 5.02 -22.74
C TRP A 519 6.77 6.48 -22.41
N LEU A 520 5.50 6.87 -22.29
CA LEU A 520 5.09 8.23 -21.94
C LEU A 520 5.66 8.64 -20.57
N TRP A 521 5.53 7.76 -19.58
CA TRP A 521 6.05 7.99 -18.24
C TRP A 521 7.57 8.20 -18.23
N ARG A 522 8.31 7.45 -19.05
CA ARG A 522 9.76 7.64 -19.23
C ARG A 522 10.09 8.93 -19.96
N ALA A 523 9.31 9.29 -20.98
CA ALA A 523 9.52 10.52 -21.72
C ALA A 523 9.45 11.74 -20.80
N ILE A 524 8.45 11.76 -19.89
CA ILE A 524 8.31 12.82 -18.88
C ILE A 524 9.43 12.76 -17.84
N THR A 525 9.78 11.55 -17.37
CA THR A 525 10.85 11.34 -16.37
C THR A 525 12.20 11.89 -16.84
N TYR A 526 12.59 11.57 -18.07
CA TYR A 526 13.90 11.92 -18.62
C TYR A 526 13.90 13.17 -19.50
N TRP A 527 12.74 13.79 -19.74
CA TRP A 527 12.56 14.91 -20.67
C TRP A 527 13.13 14.62 -22.07
N THR A 528 13.04 13.37 -22.49
CA THR A 528 13.58 12.90 -23.76
C THR A 528 12.64 11.86 -24.30
N ILE A 529 12.33 11.91 -25.60
CA ILE A 529 11.46 10.92 -26.22
C ILE A 529 12.31 9.66 -26.49
N PRO A 530 12.14 8.56 -25.73
CA PRO A 530 12.95 7.38 -25.96
C PRO A 530 12.48 6.67 -27.24
N PRO A 531 13.37 5.96 -27.96
CA PRO A 531 12.96 5.21 -29.15
C PRO A 531 11.93 4.14 -28.77
N MET A 532 10.81 4.11 -29.50
CA MET A 532 9.69 3.22 -29.19
C MET A 532 9.83 1.84 -29.85
N ARG A 533 10.29 1.79 -31.11
CA ARG A 533 10.46 0.54 -31.87
C ARG A 533 11.78 -0.14 -31.53
N ASN A 534 11.79 -1.47 -31.56
CA ASN A 534 13.04 -2.22 -31.56
C ASN A 534 13.79 -1.88 -32.85
N LYS A 535 15.09 -1.54 -32.76
CA LYS A 535 15.93 -1.44 -33.96
C LYS A 535 16.15 -2.88 -34.41
N THR A 536 15.47 -3.31 -35.47
CA THR A 536 15.90 -4.50 -36.21
C THR A 536 17.31 -4.21 -36.71
N VAL A 537 18.30 -4.95 -36.21
CA VAL A 537 19.61 -4.98 -36.89
C VAL A 537 19.31 -5.58 -38.26
N PRO A 538 19.56 -4.87 -39.38
CA PRO A 538 19.47 -5.50 -40.69
C PRO A 538 20.45 -6.67 -40.65
N THR A 539 19.96 -7.88 -40.88
CA THR A 539 20.83 -9.00 -41.24
C THR A 539 21.59 -8.54 -42.48
N LEU A 540 22.87 -8.21 -42.32
CA LEU A 540 23.75 -7.97 -43.46
C LEU A 540 23.65 -9.21 -44.35
N PRO A 541 23.42 -9.06 -45.66
CA PRO A 541 23.53 -10.20 -46.57
C PRO A 541 24.94 -10.76 -46.37
N VAL A 542 25.02 -12.06 -46.08
CA VAL A 542 26.28 -12.80 -46.12
C VAL A 542 26.83 -12.53 -47.51
N ALA A 543 27.93 -11.79 -47.60
CA ALA A 543 28.67 -11.67 -48.84
C ALA A 543 29.11 -13.10 -49.19
N GLU A 544 28.48 -13.68 -50.22
CA GLU A 544 29.03 -14.85 -50.89
C GLU A 544 30.46 -14.50 -51.26
N ALA A 545 31.41 -15.17 -50.61
CA ALA A 545 32.79 -15.11 -50.98
C ALA A 545 32.88 -15.60 -52.42
N ALA A 546 33.28 -14.69 -53.32
CA ALA A 546 33.61 -15.00 -54.69
C ALA A 546 34.62 -16.16 -54.74
N ALA A 547 34.27 -17.18 -55.52
CA ALA A 547 35.20 -18.17 -56.04
C ALA A 547 35.62 -17.75 -57.46
#